data_AF-A0A447TEB0-F1
#
_entry.id   AF-A0A447TEB0-F1
#
_cell.length_a   1.000
_cell.length_b   1.000
_cell.length_c   1.000
_cell.angle_alpha   90.00
_cell.angle_beta   90.00
_cell.angle_gamma   90.00
#
_symmetry.space_group_name_H-M   'P 1'
#
loop_
_entity.id
_entity.type
_entity.pdbx_description
1 polymer ?
#
loop_
_entity_poly.entity_id
_entity_poly.type
_entity_poly.pdbx_seq_one_letter_code
_entity_poly.pdbx_strand_id
1 'polypeptide(L)'
;MVSYIYQNAVGIRLPHNAAQIAGIARPIPDNQMQVGDLVFFNTMNRPFSHMGIFIGDGKFVHAPRSNSTIRVARLDNVYFAPRYQGARTVLRA
;
A
#
# COMPACT_ATOMS: atom_id res chain seq x y z
N MET A 1 7.60 3.30 7.08
CA MET A 1 7.71 3.95 5.76
C MET A 1 6.41 4.64 5.38
N VAL A 2 5.32 3.92 5.11
CA VAL A 2 4.06 4.54 4.61
C VAL A 2 3.54 5.64 5.53
N SER A 3 3.41 5.38 6.84
CA SER A 3 2.96 6.39 7.81
C SER A 3 3.86 7.63 7.83
N TYR A 4 5.18 7.46 7.73
CA TYR A 4 6.14 8.55 7.65
C TYR A 4 5.94 9.39 6.37
N ILE A 5 5.80 8.74 5.20
CA ILE A 5 5.58 9.45 3.94
C ILE A 5 4.26 10.23 4.00
N TYR A 6 3.17 9.60 4.42
CA TYR A 6 1.87 10.25 4.52
C TYR A 6 1.85 11.43 5.49
N GLN A 7 2.53 11.30 6.64
CA GLN A 7 2.64 12.38 7.60
C GLN A 7 3.41 13.58 7.03
N ASN A 8 4.51 13.35 6.32
CA ASN A 8 5.35 14.43 5.80
C ASN A 8 4.86 15.02 4.47
N ALA A 9 4.21 14.23 3.62
CA ALA A 9 3.77 14.66 2.30
C ALA A 9 2.37 15.31 2.31
N VAL A 10 1.45 14.79 3.14
CA VAL A 10 0.03 15.21 3.12
C VAL A 10 -0.55 15.47 4.51
N GLY A 11 0.26 15.44 5.57
CA GLY A 11 -0.17 15.75 6.93
C GLY A 11 -1.09 14.70 7.59
N ILE A 12 -1.28 13.54 6.96
CA ILE A 12 -2.15 12.48 7.48
C ILE A 12 -1.36 11.54 8.39
N ARG A 13 -1.81 11.40 9.64
CA ARG A 13 -1.26 10.41 10.58
C ARG A 13 -1.95 9.08 10.41
N LEU A 14 -1.19 8.07 9.97
CA LEU A 14 -1.67 6.70 9.83
C LEU A 14 -1.19 5.83 10.99
N PRO A 15 -1.98 4.83 11.43
CA PRO A 15 -1.49 3.81 12.34
C PRO A 15 -0.32 3.03 11.72
N HIS A 16 0.49 2.36 12.54
CA HIS A 16 1.68 1.65 12.05
C HIS A 16 1.37 0.31 11.37
N ASN A 17 0.18 -0.24 11.58
CA ASN A 17 -0.20 -1.57 11.12
C ASN A 17 -0.99 -1.50 9.80
N ALA A 18 -0.55 -2.25 8.78
CA ALA A 18 -1.22 -2.30 7.47
C ALA A 18 -2.70 -2.71 7.54
N ALA A 19 -3.07 -3.65 8.41
CA ALA A 19 -4.47 -4.06 8.60
C ALA A 19 -5.31 -2.96 9.25
N GLN A 20 -4.75 -2.20 10.20
CA GLN A 20 -5.45 -1.04 10.78
C GLN A 20 -5.63 0.06 9.75
N ILE A 21 -4.61 0.34 8.93
CA ILE A 21 -4.72 1.29 7.83
C ILE A 21 -5.79 0.82 6.84
N ALA A 22 -5.80 -0.46 6.47
CA ALA A 22 -6.82 -1.01 5.59
C ALA A 22 -8.23 -0.78 6.17
N GLY A 23 -8.43 -0.96 7.47
CA GLY A 23 -9.71 -0.74 8.14
C GLY A 23 -10.24 0.70 8.10
N ILE A 24 -9.35 1.70 8.08
CA ILE A 24 -9.74 3.12 7.97
C ILE A 24 -9.73 3.65 6.52
N ALA A 25 -9.04 2.95 5.62
CA ALA A 25 -8.92 3.34 4.22
C ALA A 25 -10.13 2.85 3.42
N ARG A 26 -10.60 3.70 2.50
CA ARG A 26 -11.74 3.43 1.64
C ARG A 26 -11.29 2.57 0.45
N PRO A 27 -11.96 1.43 0.16
CA PRO A 27 -11.68 0.65 -1.05
C PRO A 27 -11.86 1.46 -2.33
N ILE A 28 -11.00 1.23 -3.31
CA ILE A 28 -11.10 1.79 -4.65
C ILE A 28 -11.01 0.68 -5.70
N PRO A 29 -11.75 0.78 -6.81
CA PRO A 29 -11.53 -0.09 -7.98
C PRO A 29 -10.10 0.06 -8.52
N ASP A 30 -9.51 -1.04 -8.98
CA ASP A 30 -8.13 -1.04 -9.50
C ASP A 30 -7.95 -0.11 -10.71
N ASN A 31 -8.99 0.07 -11.52
CA ASN A 31 -8.98 0.99 -12.66
C ASN A 31 -9.15 2.47 -12.28
N GLN A 32 -9.37 2.78 -11.00
CA GLN A 32 -9.45 4.15 -10.47
C GLN A 32 -8.24 4.51 -9.60
N MET A 33 -7.25 3.64 -9.53
CA MET A 33 -6.06 3.85 -8.69
C MET A 33 -5.23 5.03 -9.19
N GLN A 34 -4.88 5.91 -8.27
CA GLN A 34 -4.07 7.09 -8.49
C GLN A 34 -2.75 7.01 -7.72
N VAL A 35 -1.74 7.75 -8.18
CA VAL A 35 -0.46 7.87 -7.49
C VAL A 35 -0.70 8.36 -6.07
N GLY A 36 -0.12 7.63 -5.10
CA GLY A 36 -0.35 7.88 -3.68
C GLY A 36 -1.30 6.88 -3.02
N ASP A 37 -2.19 6.23 -3.79
CA ASP A 37 -3.08 5.22 -3.24
C ASP A 37 -2.33 4.03 -2.64
N LEU A 38 -2.99 3.31 -1.76
CA LEU A 38 -2.42 2.21 -1.00
C LEU A 38 -2.80 0.88 -1.66
N VAL A 39 -1.81 0.03 -1.90
CA VAL A 39 -2.01 -1.34 -2.38
C VAL A 39 -1.71 -2.32 -1.27
N PHE A 40 -2.57 -3.33 -1.09
CA PHE A 40 -2.48 -4.27 0.01
C PHE A 40 -2.26 -5.71 -0.45
N PHE A 41 -1.55 -6.49 0.36
CA PHE A 41 -1.17 -7.85 0.03
C PHE A 41 -1.22 -8.78 1.25
N ASN A 42 -1.42 -10.08 0.97
CA ASN A 42 -1.22 -11.18 1.90
C ASN A 42 0.15 -11.83 1.69
N THR A 43 1.19 -11.34 2.38
CA THR A 43 2.56 -11.92 2.31
C THR A 43 2.93 -12.76 3.53
N MET A 44 2.14 -12.68 4.61
CA MET A 44 2.40 -13.40 5.87
C MET A 44 1.23 -14.32 6.28
N ASN A 45 0.54 -14.88 5.29
CA ASN A 45 -0.63 -15.75 5.45
C ASN A 45 -1.73 -15.19 6.38
N ARG A 46 -1.91 -13.87 6.34
CA ARG A 46 -2.99 -13.15 7.02
C ARG A 46 -3.42 -11.93 6.20
N PRO A 47 -4.70 -11.53 6.24
CA PRO A 47 -5.18 -10.37 5.49
C PRO A 47 -4.44 -9.08 5.84
N PHE A 48 -4.21 -8.26 4.82
CA PHE A 48 -3.58 -6.95 4.89
C PHE A 48 -2.24 -6.99 5.65
N SER A 49 -1.47 -8.06 5.45
CA SER A 49 -0.18 -8.25 6.13
C SER A 49 0.92 -7.36 5.59
N HIS A 50 0.81 -6.93 4.34
CA HIS A 50 1.76 -6.05 3.69
C HIS A 50 1.05 -4.97 2.88
N MET A 51 1.74 -3.85 2.68
CA MET A 51 1.24 -2.74 1.89
C MET A 51 2.35 -1.95 1.21
N GLY A 52 1.97 -1.19 0.20
CA GLY A 52 2.82 -0.22 -0.48
C GLY A 52 2.04 1.00 -0.93
N ILE A 53 2.75 1.99 -1.46
CA ILE A 53 2.19 3.19 -2.07
C ILE A 53 2.28 3.01 -3.58
N PHE A 54 1.16 3.12 -4.28
CA PHE A 54 1.10 3.08 -5.72
C PHE A 54 1.79 4.31 -6.31
N ILE A 55 2.61 4.10 -7.34
CA ILE A 55 3.40 5.15 -7.99
C ILE A 55 3.14 5.25 -9.51
N GLY A 56 2.05 4.65 -10.00
CA GLY A 56 1.69 4.64 -11.42
C GLY A 56 2.21 3.40 -12.18
N ASP A 57 1.72 3.19 -13.40
CA ASP A 57 2.17 2.14 -14.33
C ASP A 57 2.18 0.70 -13.77
N GLY A 58 1.24 0.39 -12.87
CA GLY A 58 1.19 -0.89 -12.19
C GLY A 58 2.31 -1.11 -11.17
N LYS A 59 3.02 -0.04 -10.76
CA LYS A 59 4.14 -0.08 -9.83
C LYS A 59 3.78 0.49 -8.47
N PHE A 60 4.46 0.01 -7.45
CA PHE A 60 4.34 0.52 -6.08
C PHE A 60 5.68 0.49 -5.36
N VAL A 61 5.83 1.40 -4.40
CA VAL A 61 6.97 1.46 -3.50
C VAL A 61 6.61 0.82 -2.16
N HIS A 62 7.51 0.00 -1.61
CA HIS A 62 7.29 -0.67 -0.33
C HIS A 62 8.59 -0.89 0.45
N ALA A 63 8.45 -1.06 1.77
CA ALA A 63 9.52 -1.51 2.65
C ALA A 63 9.18 -2.95 3.10
N PRO A 64 9.89 -3.99 2.62
CA PRO A 64 9.58 -5.38 2.93
C PRO A 64 9.55 -5.71 4.43
N ARG A 65 10.43 -5.07 5.22
CA ARG A 65 10.58 -5.24 6.67
C ARG A 65 11.19 -3.98 7.30
N SER A 66 11.10 -3.84 8.61
CA SER A 66 11.87 -2.82 9.35
C SER A 66 13.36 -2.91 9.00
N ASN A 67 14.00 -1.75 8.80
CA ASN A 67 15.42 -1.62 8.42
C ASN A 67 15.83 -2.27 7.09
N SER A 68 14.88 -2.59 6.21
CA SER A 68 15.19 -3.04 4.85
C SER A 68 15.18 -1.89 3.84
N THR A 69 15.93 -2.06 2.74
CA THR A 69 15.93 -1.11 1.62
C THR A 69 14.54 -0.99 1.02
N ILE A 70 14.11 0.26 0.80
CA ILE A 70 12.88 0.57 0.07
C ILE A 70 13.04 0.09 -1.38
N ARG A 71 12.02 -0.58 -1.91
CA ARG A 71 12.04 -1.16 -3.26
C ARG A 71 10.80 -0.76 -4.03
N VAL A 72 10.95 -0.73 -5.35
CA VAL A 72 9.84 -0.64 -6.30
C VAL A 72 9.53 -2.04 -6.81
N ALA A 73 8.25 -2.39 -6.85
CA ALA A 73 7.76 -3.64 -7.40
C ALA A 73 6.57 -3.39 -8.32
N ARG A 74 6.22 -4.38 -9.15
CA ARG A 74 5.03 -4.37 -9.98
C ARG A 74 3.92 -5.21 -9.36
N LEU A 75 2.67 -4.76 -9.52
CA LEU A 75 1.48 -5.47 -9.07
C LEU A 75 1.30 -6.81 -9.79
N ASP A 76 1.66 -6.87 -11.07
CA ASP A 76 1.50 -8.04 -11.94
C ASP A 76 2.64 -9.06 -11.84
N ASN A 77 3.62 -8.85 -10.95
CA ASN A 77 4.71 -9.80 -10.84
C ASN A 77 4.28 -11.09 -10.12
N VAL A 78 5.02 -12.17 -10.39
CA VAL A 78 4.71 -13.52 -9.90
C VAL A 78 4.62 -13.65 -8.37
N TYR A 79 5.23 -12.74 -7.63
CA TYR A 79 5.18 -12.73 -6.17
C TYR A 79 3.97 -11.96 -5.65
N PHE A 80 3.70 -10.76 -6.17
CA PHE A 80 2.66 -9.88 -5.64
C PHE A 80 1.27 -10.13 -6.23
N ALA A 81 1.16 -10.49 -7.51
CA ALA A 81 -0.12 -10.73 -8.17
C ALA A 81 -1.02 -11.73 -7.41
N PRO A 82 -0.57 -12.94 -7.04
CA PRO A 82 -1.40 -13.89 -6.30
C PRO A 82 -1.68 -13.48 -4.84
N ARG A 83 -0.99 -12.45 -4.35
CA ARG A 83 -1.11 -11.97 -2.97
C ARG A 83 -1.91 -10.67 -2.87
N TYR A 84 -2.29 -10.08 -3.99
CA TYR A 84 -2.98 -8.80 -4.02
C TYR A 84 -4.36 -8.89 -3.38
N GLN A 85 -4.70 -7.91 -2.54
CA GLN A 85 -5.96 -7.86 -1.78
C GLN A 85 -6.78 -6.59 -2.05
N GLY A 86 -6.40 -5.84 -3.10
CA GLY A 86 -7.07 -4.63 -3.53
C GLY A 86 -6.36 -3.35 -3.14
N ALA A 87 -6.81 -2.27 -3.77
CA ALA A 87 -6.35 -0.91 -3.51
C ALA A 87 -7.34 -0.16 -2.60
N ARG A 88 -6.79 0.77 -1.82
CA ARG A 88 -7.58 1.68 -0.97
C ARG A 88 -6.95 3.05 -0.96
N THR A 89 -7.76 4.06 -0.62
CA THR A 89 -7.27 5.43 -0.44
C THR A 89 -7.64 5.97 0.94
N VAL A 90 -6.77 6.83 1.45
CA VAL A 90 -7.02 7.66 2.65
C VAL A 90 -7.13 9.14 2.28
N LEU A 91 -6.96 9.46 0.99
CA LEU A 91 -7.13 10.81 0.47
C LEU A 91 -8.63 11.10 0.33
N ARG A 92 -9.03 12.33 0.64
CA ARG A 92 -10.39 12.81 0.37
C ARG A 92 -10.53 13.05 -1.13
N ALA A 93 -11.69 12.68 -1.67
CA ALA A 93 -12.08 13.05 -3.02
C ALA A 93 -12.32 14.56 -3.10
#